data_AF-A0A1E7FJJ1-F1
#
_entry.id   AF-A0A1E7FJJ1-F1
#
_cell.length_a   1.000
_cell.length_b   1.000
_cell.length_c   1.000
_cell.angle_alpha   90.00
_cell.angle_beta   90.00
_cell.angle_gamma   90.00
#
_symmetry.space_group_name_H-M   'P 1'
#
loop_
_entity.id
_entity.type
_entity.pdbx_description
1 polymer ?
#
loop_
_entity_poly.entity_id
_entity_poly.type
_entity_poly.pdbx_seq_one_letter_code
_entity_poly.pdbx_strand_id
1 'polypeptide(L)'
;MGRKQKLRQERKIKNNKNSTPPAVVTTASEATVEATSEGTLSIAEILVEIDSVFPKSDEYVQATDAQIINGNEDYKLDNNERYALFKQGATEHGCVHSMNFMGAGYLNPTSKHLAHPWFLEGAIRGHYGCIMSLIGEFYLDHAEPNRNADTLYGYWGKIATNADTRLSPKVAPNVLKHRLGRICIICSKTDTKTFTLKQCEGCSVYCYCSEGCQTIHWKDHNHRGECKQLRILIKYHKPYAKAIRDAAIRGDIHPALEKLQYKLGLTRPLEDYQEIDNTYDAKLINPKDYFVARDDGTVWVGSIPSTACVSRK
;
A
#
# COMPACT_ATOMS: atom_id res chain seq x y z
N MET A 1 -37.71 -5.55 27.73
CA MET A 1 -37.39 -4.48 26.75
C MET A 1 -36.49 -5.04 25.66
N GLY A 2 -36.81 -4.79 24.39
CA GLY A 2 -36.09 -5.37 23.25
C GLY A 2 -34.65 -4.85 23.12
N ARG A 3 -33.73 -5.70 22.67
CA ARG A 3 -32.29 -5.43 22.51
C ARG A 3 -31.97 -4.15 21.72
N LYS A 4 -32.86 -3.75 20.79
CA LYS A 4 -32.77 -2.49 20.02
C LYS A 4 -33.05 -1.22 20.85
N GLN A 5 -33.85 -1.32 21.92
CA GLN A 5 -34.21 -0.19 22.76
C GLN A 5 -33.09 0.17 23.75
N LYS A 6 -32.34 -0.84 24.21
CA LYS A 6 -31.17 -0.67 25.10
C LYS A 6 -30.03 0.09 24.40
N LEU A 7 -29.75 -0.24 23.13
CA LEU A 7 -28.74 0.47 22.33
C LEU A 7 -29.08 1.95 22.04
N ARG A 8 -30.38 2.31 22.00
CA ARG A 8 -30.81 3.71 21.84
C ARG A 8 -30.65 4.53 23.12
N GLN A 9 -30.79 3.92 24.30
CA GLN A 9 -30.55 4.62 25.57
C GLN A 9 -29.06 4.80 25.86
N GLU A 10 -28.22 3.80 25.56
CA GLU A 10 -26.76 3.90 25.74
C GLU A 10 -26.12 4.99 24.86
N ARG A 11 -26.66 5.24 23.65
CA ARG A 11 -26.19 6.36 22.79
C ARG A 11 -26.58 7.74 23.34
N LYS A 12 -27.73 7.88 24.00
CA LYS A 12 -28.13 9.16 24.61
C LYS A 12 -27.27 9.52 25.82
N ILE A 13 -26.82 8.53 26.59
CA ILE A 13 -26.00 8.76 27.78
C ILE A 13 -24.57 9.19 27.39
N LYS A 14 -24.01 8.67 26.29
CA LYS A 14 -22.65 9.07 25.83
C LYS A 14 -22.59 10.50 25.27
N ASN A 15 -23.66 11.00 24.65
CA ASN A 15 -23.66 12.36 24.09
C ASN A 15 -23.80 13.48 25.13
N ASN A 16 -24.28 13.19 26.34
CA ASN A 16 -24.45 14.20 27.39
C ASN A 16 -23.20 14.43 28.27
N LYS A 17 -22.10 13.71 28.06
CA LYS A 17 -20.88 13.85 28.87
C LYS A 17 -19.83 14.82 28.30
N ASN A 18 -20.10 15.46 27.16
CA ASN A 18 -19.17 16.43 26.53
C ASN A 18 -19.71 17.87 26.56
N SER A 19 -20.20 18.33 27.70
CA SER A 19 -20.39 19.78 27.92
C SER A 19 -19.11 20.36 28.50
N THR A 20 -18.40 21.10 27.66
CA THR A 20 -17.23 21.91 28.02
C THR A 20 -17.63 23.04 28.99
N PRO A 21 -16.88 23.29 30.08
CA PRO A 21 -17.12 24.45 30.94
C PRO A 21 -16.75 25.77 30.25
N PRO A 22 -17.33 26.90 30.66
CA PRO A 22 -17.07 28.22 30.08
C PRO A 22 -15.64 28.70 30.39
N ALA A 23 -15.05 29.36 29.40
CA ALA A 23 -13.69 29.87 29.41
C ALA A 23 -13.50 30.98 30.47
N VAL A 24 -12.47 30.81 31.30
CA VAL A 24 -11.94 31.86 32.17
C VAL A 24 -11.08 32.78 31.30
N VAL A 25 -11.42 34.06 31.26
CA VAL A 25 -10.66 35.10 30.58
C VAL A 25 -9.44 35.43 31.44
N THR A 26 -8.25 35.06 30.97
CA THR A 26 -6.98 35.48 31.55
C THR A 26 -6.33 36.49 30.61
N THR A 27 -6.08 37.69 31.14
CA THR A 27 -5.36 38.80 30.51
C THR A 27 -3.94 38.38 30.09
N ALA A 28 -3.61 38.63 28.81
CA ALA A 28 -2.33 38.30 28.20
C ALA A 28 -1.25 39.34 28.55
N SER A 29 -0.08 38.85 28.94
CA SER A 29 1.19 39.59 28.96
C SER A 29 1.77 39.61 27.54
N GLU A 30 2.18 40.78 27.06
CA GLU A 30 2.96 40.96 25.84
C GLU A 30 4.29 40.20 25.96
N ALA A 31 4.37 39.05 25.29
CA ALA A 31 5.63 38.35 25.04
C ALA A 31 6.06 38.68 23.61
N THR A 32 7.23 39.30 23.48
CA THR A 32 7.95 39.47 22.23
C THR A 32 8.25 38.08 21.66
N VAL A 33 7.49 37.67 20.66
CA VAL A 33 7.71 36.41 19.93
C VAL A 33 8.87 36.66 18.97
N GLU A 34 10.07 36.22 19.36
CA GLU A 34 11.14 35.99 18.40
C GLU A 34 10.64 34.96 17.39
N ALA A 35 10.40 35.40 16.16
CA ALA A 35 10.07 34.53 15.03
C ALA A 35 11.28 33.63 14.74
N THR A 36 11.37 32.52 15.45
CA THR A 36 12.31 31.45 15.14
C THR A 36 11.93 30.94 13.75
N SER A 37 12.83 31.08 12.78
CA SER A 37 12.59 30.56 11.43
C SER A 37 12.48 29.04 11.53
N GLU A 38 11.25 28.52 11.49
CA GLU A 38 11.00 27.10 11.38
C GLU A 38 11.65 26.60 10.09
N GLY A 39 12.80 25.93 10.23
CA GLY A 39 13.48 25.30 9.10
C GLY A 39 12.54 24.33 8.42
N THR A 40 12.29 24.54 7.13
CA THR A 40 11.46 23.62 6.33
C THR A 40 12.20 22.29 6.22
N LEU A 41 11.69 21.24 6.86
CA LEU A 41 12.20 19.87 6.72
C LEU A 41 12.16 19.43 5.25
N SER A 42 13.20 18.73 4.82
CA SER A 42 13.22 18.06 3.53
C SER A 42 12.19 16.92 3.47
N ILE A 43 11.76 16.56 2.26
CA ILE A 43 10.85 15.43 2.05
C ILE A 43 11.40 14.14 2.65
N ALA A 44 12.71 13.92 2.55
CA ALA A 44 13.38 12.75 3.13
C ALA A 44 13.29 12.71 4.66
N GLU A 45 13.46 13.84 5.33
CA GLU A 45 13.33 13.92 6.80
C GLU A 45 11.90 13.66 7.24
N ILE A 46 10.91 14.22 6.54
CA ILE A 46 9.50 13.98 6.86
C ILE A 46 9.14 12.49 6.66
N LEU A 47 9.66 11.84 5.61
CA LEU A 47 9.49 10.40 5.39
C LEU A 47 10.03 9.58 6.56
N VAL A 48 11.25 9.88 6.98
CA VAL A 48 11.89 9.22 8.14
C VAL A 48 11.07 9.45 9.40
N GLU A 49 10.59 10.67 9.64
CA GLU A 49 9.73 11.01 10.78
C GLU A 49 8.45 10.16 10.78
N ILE A 50 7.73 10.09 9.65
CA ILE A 50 6.46 9.36 9.54
C ILE A 50 6.64 7.87 9.75
N ASP A 51 7.71 7.27 9.21
CA ASP A 51 7.94 5.84 9.33
C ASP A 51 8.64 5.46 10.65
N SER A 52 9.30 6.40 11.33
CA SER A 52 9.93 6.17 12.64
C SER A 52 8.95 5.77 13.74
N VAL A 53 7.64 6.02 13.56
CA VAL A 53 6.59 5.63 14.51
C VAL A 53 6.36 4.13 14.57
N PHE A 54 6.78 3.38 13.55
CA PHE A 54 6.64 1.93 13.53
C PHE A 54 7.78 1.26 14.32
N PRO A 55 7.47 0.26 15.16
CA PRO A 55 8.49 -0.47 15.89
C PRO A 55 9.43 -1.20 14.93
N LYS A 56 10.71 -1.21 15.29
CA LYS A 56 11.74 -2.03 14.64
C LYS A 56 11.82 -3.37 15.37
N SER A 57 11.90 -4.48 14.64
CA SER A 57 12.19 -5.77 15.28
C SER A 57 13.67 -5.89 15.62
N ASP A 58 14.02 -6.79 16.53
CA ASP A 58 15.41 -7.04 16.90
C ASP A 58 16.23 -7.50 15.68
N GLU A 59 15.64 -8.30 14.79
CA GLU A 59 16.29 -8.75 13.55
C GLU A 59 16.56 -7.59 12.58
N TYR A 60 15.62 -6.63 12.49
CA TYR A 60 15.84 -5.42 11.71
C TYR A 60 17.04 -4.62 12.26
N VAL A 61 17.04 -4.39 13.58
CA VAL A 61 18.11 -3.65 14.26
C VAL A 61 19.44 -4.37 14.07
N GLN A 62 19.49 -5.69 14.29
CA GLN A 62 20.70 -6.48 14.09
C GLN A 62 21.22 -6.42 12.64
N ALA A 63 20.33 -6.43 11.65
CA ALA A 63 20.69 -6.37 10.23
C ALA A 63 21.17 -4.97 9.78
N THR A 64 20.78 -3.90 10.48
CA THR A 64 21.22 -2.53 10.20
C THR A 64 22.43 -2.10 11.02
N ASP A 65 22.56 -2.59 12.24
CA ASP A 65 23.55 -2.15 13.22
C ASP A 65 24.87 -2.94 13.12
N ALA A 66 25.16 -3.52 11.95
CA ALA A 66 26.33 -4.36 11.66
C ALA A 66 27.72 -3.70 11.86
N GLN A 67 27.78 -2.51 12.48
CA GLN A 67 29.00 -1.89 12.98
C GLN A 67 29.28 -2.19 14.47
N ILE A 68 28.31 -2.73 15.24
CA ILE A 68 28.43 -2.83 16.71
C ILE A 68 27.95 -4.19 17.24
N ILE A 69 28.50 -5.29 16.72
CA ILE A 69 28.30 -6.60 17.37
C ILE A 69 29.68 -7.09 17.82
N ASN A 70 29.90 -7.07 19.15
CA ASN A 70 31.04 -7.64 19.90
C ASN A 70 32.32 -6.81 20.08
N GLY A 71 32.33 -5.50 19.80
CA GLY A 71 33.52 -4.66 20.06
C GLY A 71 34.78 -5.05 19.27
N ASN A 72 34.61 -5.96 18.31
CA ASN A 72 35.59 -6.33 17.30
C ASN A 72 35.13 -5.64 16.01
N GLU A 73 35.90 -4.67 15.53
CA GLU A 73 35.53 -3.80 14.39
C GLU A 73 35.34 -4.54 13.04
N ASP A 74 35.53 -5.87 13.03
CA ASP A 74 35.64 -6.67 11.80
C ASP A 74 34.45 -7.61 11.49
N TYR A 75 33.50 -7.86 12.41
CA TYR A 75 32.38 -8.76 12.09
C TYR A 75 31.25 -8.03 11.34
N LYS A 76 31.38 -7.94 10.02
CA LYS A 76 30.30 -7.52 9.13
C LYS A 76 29.47 -8.74 8.72
N LEU A 77 28.17 -8.71 9.04
CA LEU A 77 27.21 -9.69 8.53
C LEU A 77 27.29 -9.74 7.00
N ASP A 78 27.31 -10.94 6.44
CA ASP A 78 27.22 -11.10 5.00
C ASP A 78 25.80 -10.75 4.50
N ASN A 79 25.67 -10.57 3.18
CA ASN A 79 24.37 -10.18 2.59
C ASN A 79 23.28 -11.24 2.79
N ASN A 80 23.62 -12.52 2.89
CA ASN A 80 22.66 -13.61 3.12
C ASN A 80 22.16 -13.60 4.57
N GLU A 81 23.05 -13.39 5.53
CA GLU A 81 22.71 -13.25 6.95
C GLU A 81 21.78 -12.05 7.16
N ARG A 82 22.13 -10.88 6.58
CA ARG A 82 21.28 -9.68 6.64
C ARG A 82 19.91 -9.91 6.00
N TYR A 83 19.89 -10.56 4.84
CA TYR A 83 18.64 -10.89 4.16
C TYR A 83 17.78 -11.85 5.00
N ALA A 84 18.37 -12.86 5.63
CA ALA A 84 17.66 -13.79 6.51
C ALA A 84 17.02 -13.07 7.70
N LEU A 85 17.76 -12.15 8.34
CA LEU A 85 17.25 -11.32 9.44
C LEU A 85 16.09 -10.42 9.00
N PHE A 86 16.21 -9.71 7.86
CA PHE A 86 15.09 -8.92 7.36
C PHE A 86 13.88 -9.79 7.03
N LYS A 87 14.09 -10.93 6.38
CA LYS A 87 13.01 -11.87 6.07
C LYS A 87 12.31 -12.32 7.35
N GLN A 88 13.06 -12.72 8.37
CA GLN A 88 12.54 -13.14 9.67
C GLN A 88 11.73 -12.01 10.34
N GLY A 89 12.31 -10.81 10.43
CA GLY A 89 11.63 -9.63 10.97
C GLY A 89 10.32 -9.31 10.25
N ALA A 90 10.27 -9.50 8.93
CA ALA A 90 9.07 -9.28 8.14
C ALA A 90 8.02 -10.38 8.34
N THR A 91 8.40 -11.66 8.36
CA THR A 91 7.46 -12.79 8.39
C THR A 91 6.99 -13.17 9.79
N GLU A 92 7.86 -13.10 10.79
CA GLU A 92 7.56 -13.54 12.16
C GLU A 92 6.99 -12.40 13.00
N HIS A 93 7.58 -11.21 12.87
CA HIS A 93 7.22 -10.05 13.69
C HIS A 93 6.39 -9.00 12.95
N GLY A 94 6.17 -9.18 11.64
CA GLY A 94 5.41 -8.23 10.84
C GLY A 94 6.07 -6.85 10.76
N CYS A 95 7.40 -6.76 10.90
CA CYS A 95 8.14 -5.51 10.90
C CYS A 95 8.09 -4.85 9.51
N VAL A 96 7.43 -3.70 9.44
CA VAL A 96 7.26 -2.98 8.17
C VAL A 96 8.56 -2.44 7.59
N HIS A 97 9.53 -2.11 8.45
CA HIS A 97 10.87 -1.70 8.02
C HIS A 97 11.55 -2.85 7.29
N SER A 98 11.53 -4.05 7.87
CA SER A 98 12.04 -5.25 7.21
C SER A 98 11.30 -5.53 5.89
N MET A 99 9.98 -5.38 5.83
CA MET A 99 9.23 -5.52 4.57
C MET A 99 9.70 -4.52 3.50
N ASN A 100 9.96 -3.27 3.87
CA ASN A 100 10.49 -2.26 2.96
C ASN A 100 11.87 -2.66 2.42
N PHE A 101 12.77 -3.15 3.29
CA PHE A 101 14.08 -3.63 2.89
C PHE A 101 14.02 -4.87 1.99
N MET A 102 13.14 -5.82 2.33
CA MET A 102 12.88 -7.00 1.50
C MET A 102 12.43 -6.59 0.11
N GLY A 103 11.46 -5.67 0.00
CA GLY A 103 11.03 -5.11 -1.28
C GLY A 103 12.18 -4.43 -2.04
N ALA A 104 12.96 -3.59 -1.37
CA ALA A 104 14.06 -2.85 -1.98
C ALA A 104 15.16 -3.79 -2.53
N GLY A 105 15.47 -4.88 -1.83
CA GLY A 105 16.45 -5.88 -2.28
C GLY A 105 16.06 -6.58 -3.59
N TYR A 106 14.78 -6.57 -3.94
CA TYR A 106 14.24 -7.20 -5.15
C TYR A 106 14.00 -6.22 -6.31
N LEU A 107 14.34 -4.93 -6.19
CA LEU A 107 14.09 -3.91 -7.22
C LEU A 107 14.94 -4.03 -8.51
N ASN A 108 15.74 -5.09 -8.67
CA ASN A 108 16.42 -5.34 -9.92
C ASN A 108 15.40 -5.74 -11.03
N PRO A 109 15.71 -5.49 -12.33
CA PRO A 109 14.75 -5.70 -13.41
C PRO A 109 14.20 -7.13 -13.52
N THR A 110 14.97 -8.16 -13.15
CA THR A 110 14.56 -9.57 -13.30
C THR A 110 13.70 -10.04 -12.13
N SER A 111 13.91 -9.56 -10.91
CA SER A 111 13.17 -9.96 -9.72
C SER A 111 12.15 -8.95 -9.22
N LYS A 112 11.92 -7.84 -9.93
CA LYS A 112 11.03 -6.76 -9.48
C LYS A 112 9.64 -7.25 -9.09
N HIS A 113 9.14 -8.31 -9.73
CA HIS A 113 7.87 -8.94 -9.38
C HIS A 113 7.85 -9.54 -7.95
N LEU A 114 9.01 -9.97 -7.41
CA LEU A 114 9.15 -10.44 -6.03
C LEU A 114 9.13 -9.30 -5.00
N ALA A 115 9.47 -8.07 -5.40
CA ALA A 115 9.40 -6.90 -4.54
C ALA A 115 7.95 -6.44 -4.26
N HIS A 116 7.07 -6.60 -5.24
CA HIS A 116 5.67 -6.13 -5.17
C HIS A 116 4.92 -6.57 -3.91
N PRO A 117 4.86 -7.87 -3.55
CA PRO A 117 4.09 -8.29 -2.38
C PRO A 117 4.63 -7.75 -1.06
N TRP A 118 5.95 -7.54 -0.94
CA TRP A 118 6.55 -6.95 0.26
C TRP A 118 6.14 -5.50 0.45
N PHE A 119 6.22 -4.71 -0.61
CA PHE A 119 5.74 -3.34 -0.58
C PHE A 119 4.23 -3.26 -0.38
N LEU A 120 3.46 -4.17 -0.97
CA LEU A 120 2.01 -4.25 -0.78
C LEU A 120 1.64 -4.51 0.69
N GLU A 121 2.29 -5.49 1.32
CA GLU A 121 2.10 -5.82 2.73
C GLU A 121 2.45 -4.63 3.65
N GLY A 122 3.62 -4.02 3.46
CA GLY A 122 4.03 -2.85 4.24
C GLY A 122 3.11 -1.64 4.03
N ALA A 123 2.63 -1.42 2.80
CA ALA A 123 1.70 -0.35 2.47
C ALA A 123 0.32 -0.55 3.11
N ILE A 124 -0.19 -1.79 3.17
CA ILE A 124 -1.43 -2.13 3.89
C ILE A 124 -1.30 -1.80 5.38
N ARG A 125 -0.11 -2.01 5.96
CA ARG A 125 0.20 -1.64 7.35
C ARG A 125 0.42 -0.14 7.53
N GLY A 126 0.43 0.64 6.45
CA GLY A 126 0.51 2.09 6.46
C GLY A 126 1.93 2.64 6.49
N HIS A 127 2.95 1.83 6.17
CA HIS A 127 4.33 2.28 6.01
C HIS A 127 4.46 3.13 4.75
N TYR A 128 4.89 4.37 4.90
CA TYR A 128 4.87 5.37 3.84
C TYR A 128 5.90 5.05 2.76
N GLY A 129 7.12 4.66 3.14
CA GLY A 129 8.15 4.23 2.19
C GLY A 129 7.65 3.11 1.26
N CYS A 130 6.91 2.13 1.81
CA CYS A 130 6.35 1.05 1.01
C CYS A 130 5.26 1.55 0.04
N ILE A 131 4.41 2.49 0.47
CA ILE A 131 3.39 3.11 -0.39
C ILE A 131 4.07 3.84 -1.55
N MET A 132 5.14 4.58 -1.28
CA MET A 132 5.87 5.32 -2.32
C MET A 132 6.59 4.38 -3.28
N SER A 133 7.19 3.29 -2.79
CA SER A 133 7.79 2.27 -3.64
C SER A 133 6.73 1.60 -4.53
N LEU A 134 5.54 1.26 -4.03
CA LEU A 134 4.46 0.76 -4.89
C LEU A 134 4.10 1.75 -6.01
N ILE A 135 3.88 3.01 -5.62
CA ILE A 135 3.49 4.07 -6.53
C ILE A 135 4.56 4.28 -7.61
N GLY A 136 5.80 4.51 -7.20
CA GLY A 136 6.92 4.80 -8.11
C GLY A 136 7.24 3.59 -8.96
N GLU A 137 7.58 2.48 -8.31
CA GLU A 137 8.24 1.35 -8.98
C GLU A 137 7.29 0.47 -9.80
N PHE A 138 5.99 0.43 -9.47
CA PHE A 138 5.05 -0.52 -10.08
C PHE A 138 3.91 0.16 -10.82
N TYR A 139 3.42 1.30 -10.33
CA TYR A 139 2.20 1.91 -10.87
C TYR A 139 2.45 3.16 -11.72
N LEU A 140 3.56 3.88 -11.48
CA LEU A 140 3.98 5.02 -12.29
C LEU A 140 5.01 4.65 -13.34
N ASP A 141 6.04 3.90 -12.95
CA ASP A 141 7.20 3.67 -13.79
C ASP A 141 7.07 2.39 -14.63
N HIS A 142 7.36 2.52 -15.92
CA HIS A 142 7.73 1.42 -16.80
C HIS A 142 6.69 0.38 -17.24
N ALA A 143 5.40 0.59 -17.05
CA ALA A 143 4.46 -0.10 -17.92
C ALA A 143 4.75 0.31 -19.39
N GLU A 144 4.80 -0.65 -20.31
CA GLU A 144 4.65 -0.33 -21.74
C GLU A 144 3.51 0.68 -21.92
N PRO A 145 3.54 1.56 -22.95
CA PRO A 145 2.41 2.45 -23.23
C PRO A 145 1.14 1.59 -23.15
N ASN A 146 0.27 1.89 -22.18
CA ASN A 146 -0.99 1.18 -21.86
C ASN A 146 -1.00 0.10 -20.75
N ARG A 147 -0.01 0.01 -19.86
CA ARG A 147 -0.08 -0.90 -18.67
C ARG A 147 -0.07 -0.20 -17.31
N ASN A 148 -0.30 1.12 -17.28
CA ASN A 148 -0.33 1.86 -16.02
C ASN A 148 -1.49 1.39 -15.14
N ALA A 149 -1.18 1.05 -13.89
CA ALA A 149 -2.19 0.70 -12.89
C ALA A 149 -2.74 1.96 -12.22
N ASP A 150 -3.32 2.86 -13.00
CA ASP A 150 -3.75 4.18 -12.54
C ASP A 150 -4.78 4.08 -11.40
N THR A 151 -5.62 3.04 -11.38
CA THR A 151 -6.58 2.85 -10.28
C THR A 151 -5.89 2.58 -8.94
N LEU A 152 -4.82 1.77 -8.96
CA LEU A 152 -4.04 1.44 -7.77
C LEU A 152 -3.18 2.63 -7.35
N TYR A 153 -2.58 3.33 -8.32
CA TYR A 153 -1.89 4.60 -8.10
C TYR A 153 -2.79 5.59 -7.34
N GLY A 154 -4.03 5.80 -7.80
CA GLY A 154 -4.98 6.70 -7.14
C GLY A 154 -5.42 6.25 -5.75
N TYR A 155 -5.58 4.93 -5.56
CA TYR A 155 -5.88 4.38 -4.24
C TYR A 155 -4.75 4.67 -3.24
N TRP A 156 -3.53 4.29 -3.59
CA TRP A 156 -2.36 4.43 -2.72
C TRP A 156 -1.96 5.89 -2.49
N GLY A 157 -2.06 6.74 -3.52
CA GLY A 157 -1.85 8.17 -3.37
C GLY A 157 -2.82 8.79 -2.35
N LYS A 158 -4.09 8.37 -2.35
CA LYS A 158 -5.06 8.80 -1.34
C LYS A 158 -4.73 8.28 0.07
N ILE A 159 -4.24 7.05 0.20
CA ILE A 159 -3.79 6.51 1.50
C ILE A 159 -2.60 7.31 2.02
N ALA A 160 -1.60 7.59 1.18
CA ALA A 160 -0.44 8.41 1.52
C ALA A 160 -0.85 9.81 2.01
N THR A 161 -1.71 10.53 1.27
CA THR A 161 -2.19 11.87 1.67
C THR A 161 -2.95 11.85 2.99
N ASN A 162 -3.68 10.77 3.29
CA ASN A 162 -4.40 10.65 4.56
C ASN A 162 -3.46 10.31 5.74
N ALA A 163 -2.29 9.73 5.47
CA ALA A 163 -1.32 9.39 6.51
C ALA A 163 -0.57 10.62 7.00
N ASP A 164 -0.16 11.50 6.08
CA ASP A 164 0.45 12.79 6.42
C ASP A 164 0.19 13.82 5.30
N THR A 165 -0.38 14.97 5.67
CA THR A 165 -0.72 16.03 4.73
C THR A 165 0.48 16.85 4.28
N ARG A 166 1.60 16.82 5.02
CA ARG A 166 2.86 17.52 4.69
C ARG A 166 3.54 16.91 3.48
N LEU A 167 3.50 15.59 3.36
CA LEU A 167 4.08 14.84 2.25
C LEU A 167 3.25 14.86 0.97
N SER A 168 2.20 15.67 0.92
CA SER A 168 1.39 15.78 -0.29
C SER A 168 2.18 16.54 -1.35
N PRO A 169 2.65 15.93 -2.44
CA PRO A 169 2.45 16.65 -3.68
C PRO A 169 0.92 16.72 -3.84
N LYS A 170 0.36 17.88 -4.24
CA LYS A 170 -1.08 18.07 -4.57
C LYS A 170 -1.58 17.15 -5.72
N VAL A 171 -0.85 16.09 -6.00
CA VAL A 171 -0.80 15.26 -7.18
C VAL A 171 -1.89 14.19 -7.15
N ALA A 172 -2.24 13.55 -6.04
CA ALA A 172 -3.09 12.35 -6.12
C ALA A 172 -4.50 12.57 -6.74
N PRO A 173 -5.33 13.55 -6.33
CA PRO A 173 -6.66 13.70 -6.93
C PRO A 173 -6.60 14.38 -8.31
N ASN A 174 -5.80 15.44 -8.42
CA ASN A 174 -5.78 16.29 -9.61
C ASN A 174 -4.99 15.67 -10.75
N VAL A 175 -3.88 14.96 -10.47
CA VAL A 175 -3.09 14.31 -11.53
C VAL A 175 -3.80 13.09 -12.08
N LEU A 176 -4.54 12.30 -11.30
CA LEU A 176 -5.44 11.30 -11.89
C LEU A 176 -6.52 11.94 -12.75
N LYS A 177 -7.15 13.01 -12.26
CA LYS A 177 -8.20 13.71 -13.02
C LYS A 177 -7.68 14.28 -14.34
N HIS A 178 -6.45 14.80 -14.36
CA HIS A 178 -5.80 15.29 -15.57
C HIS A 178 -5.29 14.17 -16.47
N ARG A 179 -4.70 13.10 -15.90
CA ARG A 179 -4.18 11.95 -16.67
C ARG A 179 -5.30 11.17 -17.35
N LEU A 180 -6.41 10.96 -16.67
CA LEU A 180 -7.46 10.06 -17.16
C LEU A 180 -8.62 10.81 -17.82
N GLY A 181 -8.85 12.07 -17.44
CA GLY A 181 -9.90 12.92 -18.01
C GLY A 181 -11.24 12.19 -18.20
N ARG A 182 -12.03 12.63 -19.17
CA ARG A 182 -13.07 11.80 -19.77
C ARG A 182 -12.63 11.46 -21.18
N ILE A 183 -11.67 10.53 -21.25
CA ILE A 183 -11.01 10.07 -22.47
C ILE A 183 -11.07 8.54 -22.51
N CYS A 184 -11.35 7.96 -23.69
CA CYS A 184 -11.30 6.52 -23.89
C CYS A 184 -9.86 6.04 -23.75
N ILE A 185 -9.59 5.14 -22.80
CA ILE A 185 -8.22 4.67 -22.53
C ILE A 185 -7.59 3.91 -23.71
N ILE A 186 -8.39 3.34 -24.61
CA ILE A 186 -7.90 2.55 -25.75
C ILE A 186 -7.72 3.38 -27.03
N CYS A 187 -8.65 4.28 -27.34
CA CYS A 187 -8.64 5.00 -28.63
C CYS A 187 -8.63 6.52 -28.50
N SER A 188 -8.46 7.04 -27.28
CA SER A 188 -8.33 8.45 -26.96
C SER A 188 -9.52 9.35 -27.34
N LYS A 189 -10.65 8.78 -27.76
CA LYS A 189 -11.90 9.55 -27.99
C LYS A 189 -12.35 10.23 -26.70
N THR A 190 -12.81 11.48 -26.80
CA THR A 190 -13.35 12.26 -25.68
C THR A 190 -14.87 12.31 -25.74
N ASP A 191 -15.50 12.75 -24.66
CA ASP A 191 -16.93 13.11 -24.70
C ASP A 191 -17.20 14.19 -25.76
N THR A 192 -18.38 14.11 -26.38
CA THR A 192 -18.94 15.15 -27.24
C THR A 192 -20.34 15.53 -26.73
N LYS A 193 -20.97 16.54 -27.34
CA LYS A 193 -22.33 16.95 -26.98
C LYS A 193 -23.38 15.83 -27.15
N THR A 194 -23.14 14.90 -28.08
CA THR A 194 -24.07 13.82 -28.42
C THR A 194 -23.60 12.44 -27.96
N PHE A 195 -22.39 12.36 -27.39
CA PHE A 195 -21.77 11.10 -27.05
C PHE A 195 -21.02 11.20 -25.73
N THR A 196 -21.40 10.35 -24.78
CA THR A 196 -20.77 10.29 -23.46
C THR A 196 -20.11 8.93 -23.28
N LEU A 197 -18.83 8.96 -22.92
CA LEU A 197 -18.05 7.77 -22.58
C LEU A 197 -18.64 7.08 -21.35
N LYS A 198 -18.60 5.76 -21.36
CA LYS A 198 -19.03 4.92 -20.24
C LYS A 198 -17.83 4.64 -19.33
N GLN A 199 -18.03 4.76 -18.02
CA GLN A 199 -17.01 4.39 -17.04
C GLN A 199 -17.08 2.90 -16.73
N CYS A 200 -15.93 2.31 -16.35
CA CYS A 200 -15.92 0.97 -15.77
C CYS A 200 -16.80 0.94 -14.51
N GLU A 201 -17.81 0.09 -14.45
CA GLU A 201 -18.70 -0.01 -13.28
C GLU A 201 -18.00 -0.53 -12.03
N GLY A 202 -16.88 -1.26 -12.19
CA GLY A 202 -16.14 -1.86 -11.08
C GLY A 202 -15.27 -0.86 -10.32
N CYS A 203 -14.51 -0.03 -11.04
CA CYS A 203 -13.57 0.92 -10.44
C CYS A 203 -13.99 2.39 -10.59
N SER A 204 -14.86 2.72 -11.56
CA SER A 204 -15.23 4.08 -11.95
C SER A 204 -14.07 4.99 -12.38
N VAL A 205 -12.90 4.42 -12.71
CA VAL A 205 -11.69 5.17 -13.07
C VAL A 205 -11.58 5.35 -14.58
N TYR A 206 -11.52 4.25 -15.34
CA TYR A 206 -11.35 4.31 -16.78
C TYR A 206 -12.66 4.55 -17.52
N CYS A 207 -12.57 5.29 -18.63
CA CYS A 207 -13.67 5.57 -19.55
C CYS A 207 -13.47 4.83 -20.89
N TYR A 208 -14.57 4.50 -21.55
CA TYR A 208 -14.59 3.77 -22.82
C TYR A 208 -15.63 4.35 -23.77
N CYS A 209 -15.31 4.35 -25.06
CA CYS A 209 -16.27 4.75 -26.10
C CYS A 209 -17.18 3.60 -26.56
N SER A 210 -16.80 2.36 -26.29
CA SER A 210 -17.54 1.17 -26.70
C SER A 210 -17.18 -0.01 -25.82
N GLU A 211 -18.03 -1.04 -25.84
CA GLU A 211 -17.76 -2.33 -25.20
C GLU A 211 -16.53 -3.02 -25.79
N GLY A 212 -16.24 -2.81 -27.08
CA GLY A 212 -15.02 -3.30 -27.73
C GLY A 212 -13.76 -2.73 -27.10
N CYS A 213 -13.68 -1.41 -26.90
CA CYS A 213 -12.56 -0.78 -26.20
C CYS A 213 -12.47 -1.25 -24.74
N GLN A 214 -13.60 -1.41 -24.04
CA GLN A 214 -13.57 -1.95 -22.69
C GLN A 214 -13.04 -3.40 -22.66
N THR A 215 -13.44 -4.23 -23.61
CA THR A 215 -13.01 -5.64 -23.70
C THR A 215 -11.51 -5.77 -23.96
N ILE A 216 -10.96 -4.94 -24.87
CA ILE A 216 -9.52 -4.89 -25.15
C ILE A 216 -8.77 -4.48 -23.88
N HIS A 217 -9.18 -3.40 -23.19
CA HIS A 217 -8.55 -2.99 -21.93
C HIS A 217 -8.64 -4.09 -20.85
N TRP A 218 -9.80 -4.75 -20.78
CA TRP A 218 -10.09 -5.77 -19.78
C TRP A 218 -9.23 -7.03 -19.93
N LYS A 219 -8.99 -7.49 -21.16
CA LYS A 219 -8.25 -8.73 -21.45
C LYS A 219 -6.78 -8.47 -21.77
N ASP A 220 -6.52 -7.59 -22.73
CA ASP A 220 -5.20 -7.46 -23.37
C ASP A 220 -4.28 -6.55 -22.55
N HIS A 221 -4.86 -5.62 -21.78
CA HIS A 221 -4.13 -4.71 -20.90
C HIS A 221 -4.32 -5.01 -19.40
N ASN A 222 -4.86 -6.19 -19.07
CA ASN A 222 -5.07 -6.67 -17.69
C ASN A 222 -5.80 -5.68 -16.74
N HIS A 223 -6.73 -4.85 -17.26
CA HIS A 223 -7.55 -4.04 -16.37
C HIS A 223 -8.41 -4.89 -15.42
N ARG A 224 -8.71 -6.14 -15.82
CA ARG A 224 -9.44 -7.08 -14.96
C ARG A 224 -8.77 -7.29 -13.61
N GLY A 225 -7.48 -7.62 -13.59
CA GLY A 225 -6.77 -7.90 -12.35
C GLY A 225 -6.66 -6.67 -11.48
N GLU A 226 -6.26 -5.55 -12.08
CA GLU A 226 -6.20 -4.23 -11.45
C GLU A 226 -7.55 -3.84 -10.79
N CYS A 227 -8.64 -3.90 -11.56
CA CYS A 227 -9.97 -3.54 -11.09
C CYS A 227 -10.44 -4.43 -9.93
N LYS A 228 -10.14 -5.73 -9.97
CA LYS A 228 -10.51 -6.66 -8.89
C LYS A 228 -9.67 -6.43 -7.64
N GLN A 229 -8.38 -6.17 -7.77
CA GLN A 229 -7.51 -5.84 -6.64
C GLN A 229 -7.97 -4.55 -5.96
N LEU A 230 -8.30 -3.50 -6.73
CA LEU A 230 -8.86 -2.28 -6.19
C LEU A 230 -10.16 -2.55 -5.40
N ARG A 231 -11.05 -3.39 -5.93
CA ARG A 231 -12.30 -3.76 -5.23
C ARG A 231 -12.02 -4.50 -3.90
N ILE A 232 -11.01 -5.36 -3.86
CA ILE A 232 -10.56 -6.01 -2.62
C ILE A 232 -10.07 -4.95 -1.63
N LEU A 233 -9.21 -4.03 -2.06
CA LEU A 233 -8.70 -2.95 -1.22
C LEU A 233 -9.81 -2.03 -0.70
N ILE A 234 -10.74 -1.60 -1.55
CA ILE A 234 -11.88 -0.76 -1.14
C ILE A 234 -12.77 -1.48 -0.11
N LYS A 235 -12.98 -2.79 -0.28
CA LYS A 235 -13.88 -3.56 0.58
C LYS A 235 -13.23 -3.97 1.91
N TYR A 236 -11.96 -4.35 1.89
CA TYR A 236 -11.29 -5.02 3.01
C TYR A 236 -10.14 -4.20 3.62
N HIS A 237 -9.53 -3.27 2.89
CA HIS A 237 -8.49 -2.39 3.43
C HIS A 237 -9.07 -1.04 3.86
N LYS A 238 -9.70 -0.30 2.95
CA LYS A 238 -10.15 1.09 3.17
C LYS A 238 -10.95 1.33 4.46
N PRO A 239 -11.91 0.46 4.88
CA PRO A 239 -12.66 0.69 6.12
C PRO A 239 -11.83 0.52 7.39
N TYR A 240 -10.69 -0.19 7.29
CA TYR A 240 -9.85 -0.59 8.40
C TYR A 240 -8.43 0.00 8.33
N ALA A 241 -8.08 0.75 7.27
CA ALA A 241 -6.72 1.22 7.01
C ALA A 241 -6.10 1.92 8.23
N LYS A 242 -6.84 2.84 8.86
CA LYS A 242 -6.39 3.51 10.09
C LYS A 242 -6.21 2.52 11.25
N ALA A 243 -7.15 1.60 11.46
CA ALA A 243 -7.07 0.64 12.56
C ALA A 243 -5.93 -0.39 12.38
N ILE A 244 -5.66 -0.80 11.13
CA ILE A 244 -4.54 -1.66 10.77
C ILE A 244 -3.22 -0.92 11.04
N ARG A 245 -3.09 0.34 10.59
CA ARG A 245 -1.91 1.16 10.85
C ARG A 245 -1.68 1.40 12.34
N ASP A 246 -2.72 1.81 13.06
CA ASP A 246 -2.64 2.05 14.50
C ASP A 246 -2.24 0.76 15.26
N ALA A 247 -2.67 -0.42 14.81
CA ALA A 247 -2.22 -1.70 15.37
C ALA A 247 -0.75 -1.96 15.08
N ALA A 248 -0.31 -1.78 13.82
CA ALA A 248 1.10 -1.95 13.44
C ALA A 248 2.04 -1.02 14.22
N ILE A 249 1.64 0.23 14.49
CA ILE A 249 2.40 1.17 15.33
C ILE A 249 2.57 0.67 16.76
N ARG A 250 1.58 -0.05 17.31
CA ARG A 250 1.67 -0.66 18.64
C ARG A 250 2.42 -2.00 18.64
N GLY A 251 2.81 -2.53 17.48
CA GLY A 251 3.32 -3.90 17.34
C GLY A 251 2.23 -4.98 17.41
N ASP A 252 0.95 -4.62 17.30
CA ASP A 252 -0.18 -5.56 17.30
C ASP A 252 -0.53 -6.03 15.86
N ILE A 253 -1.17 -7.19 15.75
CA ILE A 253 -1.79 -7.67 14.50
C ILE A 253 -3.30 -7.41 14.55
N HIS A 254 -3.80 -6.56 13.63
CA HIS A 254 -5.24 -6.31 13.51
C HIS A 254 -5.94 -7.49 12.80
N PRO A 255 -7.05 -8.07 13.30
CA PRO A 255 -7.69 -9.25 12.69
C PRO A 255 -8.16 -9.08 11.23
N ALA A 256 -8.49 -7.85 10.82
CA ALA A 256 -8.84 -7.58 9.42
C ALA A 256 -7.64 -7.76 8.46
N LEU A 257 -6.41 -7.70 8.97
CA LEU A 257 -5.19 -7.86 8.18
C LEU A 257 -5.08 -9.27 7.61
N GLU A 258 -5.24 -10.30 8.43
CA GLU A 258 -5.19 -11.70 7.99
C GLU A 258 -6.20 -11.99 6.86
N LYS A 259 -7.44 -11.50 7.04
CA LYS A 259 -8.48 -11.64 6.03
C LYS A 259 -8.12 -10.91 4.73
N LEU A 260 -7.52 -9.73 4.83
CA LEU A 260 -7.09 -8.95 3.68
C LEU A 260 -5.92 -9.62 2.96
N GLN A 261 -4.92 -10.12 3.70
CA GLN A 261 -3.78 -10.87 3.16
C GLN A 261 -4.27 -12.08 2.37
N TYR A 262 -5.17 -12.88 2.95
CA TYR A 262 -5.79 -14.00 2.26
C TYR A 262 -6.52 -13.57 0.98
N LYS A 263 -7.30 -12.48 1.04
CA LYS A 263 -8.05 -11.98 -0.13
C LYS A 263 -7.18 -11.42 -1.23
N LEU A 264 -5.99 -10.91 -0.89
CA LEU A 264 -5.00 -10.44 -1.85
C LEU A 264 -4.05 -11.53 -2.31
N GLY A 265 -4.06 -12.73 -1.71
CA GLY A 265 -3.11 -13.80 -2.03
C GLY A 265 -1.70 -13.57 -1.48
N LEU A 266 -1.54 -12.77 -0.42
CA LEU A 266 -0.24 -12.52 0.20
C LEU A 266 0.31 -13.73 0.97
N THR A 267 -0.56 -14.69 1.31
CA THR A 267 -0.24 -15.96 1.99
C THR A 267 -0.30 -17.17 1.04
N ARG A 268 0.02 -16.96 -0.24
CA ARG A 268 0.06 -18.05 -1.24
C ARG A 268 1.08 -19.14 -0.83
N PRO A 269 0.80 -20.41 -1.17
CA PRO A 269 1.69 -21.52 -0.86
C PRO A 269 2.96 -21.44 -1.72
N LEU A 270 4.04 -22.12 -1.30
CA LEU A 270 5.36 -22.01 -1.93
C LEU A 270 5.37 -22.48 -3.39
N GLU A 271 4.50 -23.42 -3.75
CA GLU A 271 4.37 -23.98 -5.10
C GLU A 271 4.01 -22.90 -6.13
N ASP A 272 3.20 -21.90 -5.74
CA ASP A 272 2.83 -20.78 -6.61
C ASP A 272 4.05 -19.90 -6.97
N TYR A 273 5.13 -19.96 -6.19
CA TYR A 273 6.37 -19.22 -6.47
C TYR A 273 7.24 -19.97 -7.48
N GLN A 274 7.15 -21.31 -7.51
CA GLN A 274 7.89 -22.14 -8.47
C GLN A 274 7.39 -21.94 -9.89
N GLU A 275 6.11 -21.61 -10.07
CA GLU A 275 5.55 -21.25 -11.39
C GLU A 275 6.21 -20.00 -11.99
N ILE A 276 6.83 -19.14 -11.16
CA ILE A 276 7.34 -17.83 -11.56
C ILE A 276 8.88 -17.83 -11.68
N ASP A 277 9.53 -18.97 -11.41
CA ASP A 277 10.99 -19.10 -11.53
C ASP A 277 11.43 -19.10 -13.00
N ASN A 278 11.71 -17.90 -13.53
CA ASN A 278 12.35 -17.51 -14.80
C ASN A 278 11.86 -18.13 -16.12
N THR A 279 11.04 -19.18 -16.09
CA THR A 279 10.53 -19.93 -17.24
C THR A 279 9.12 -20.40 -16.95
N TYR A 280 8.12 -19.58 -17.29
CA TYR A 280 6.73 -20.04 -17.40
C TYR A 280 6.53 -20.59 -18.82
N ASP A 281 6.20 -21.87 -18.97
CA ASP A 281 6.04 -22.54 -20.27
C ASP A 281 7.24 -22.37 -21.23
N ALA A 282 8.47 -22.39 -20.69
CA ALA A 282 9.71 -22.15 -21.44
C ALA A 282 9.80 -20.77 -22.16
N LYS A 283 8.92 -19.83 -21.82
CA LYS A 283 8.97 -18.44 -22.30
C LYS A 283 9.63 -17.54 -21.27
N LEU A 284 10.43 -16.60 -21.77
CA LEU A 284 10.99 -15.54 -20.93
C LEU A 284 9.85 -14.72 -20.33
N ILE A 285 9.74 -14.76 -19.01
CA ILE A 285 8.80 -13.94 -18.26
C ILE A 285 9.19 -12.47 -18.42
N ASN A 286 8.24 -11.62 -18.81
CA ASN A 286 8.39 -10.18 -18.63
C ASN A 286 7.92 -9.84 -17.20
N PRO A 287 8.81 -9.45 -16.26
CA PRO A 287 8.44 -9.19 -14.87
C PRO A 287 7.33 -8.14 -14.71
N LYS A 288 7.17 -7.25 -15.71
CA LYS A 288 6.13 -6.22 -15.73
C LYS A 288 4.72 -6.79 -15.86
N ASP A 289 4.56 -8.00 -16.43
CA ASP A 289 3.26 -8.69 -16.49
C ASP A 289 2.73 -9.02 -15.09
N TYR A 290 3.62 -9.04 -14.09
CA TYR A 290 3.35 -9.48 -12.71
C TYR A 290 3.19 -8.31 -11.73
N PHE A 291 3.28 -7.05 -12.20
CA PHE A 291 3.14 -5.86 -11.34
C PHE A 291 1.68 -5.56 -11.01
N VAL A 292 0.76 -6.07 -11.82
CA VAL A 292 -0.68 -5.98 -11.61
C VAL A 292 -1.17 -7.35 -11.15
N ALA A 293 -2.20 -7.36 -10.31
CA ALA A 293 -2.84 -8.58 -9.88
C ALA A 293 -3.28 -9.50 -11.03
N ARG A 294 -3.42 -10.78 -10.69
CA ARG A 294 -4.04 -11.82 -11.52
C ARG A 294 -5.49 -11.49 -11.82
N ASP A 295 -6.06 -12.28 -12.72
CA ASP A 295 -7.47 -12.24 -13.12
C ASP A 295 -8.49 -12.33 -11.98
N ASP A 296 -8.10 -12.76 -10.78
CA ASP A 296 -8.94 -12.83 -9.57
C ASP A 296 -8.73 -11.66 -8.60
N GLY A 297 -7.79 -10.75 -8.89
CA GLY A 297 -7.42 -9.61 -8.05
C GLY A 297 -6.36 -9.90 -7.00
N THR A 298 -5.79 -11.11 -7.00
CA THR A 298 -4.69 -11.50 -6.10
C THR A 298 -3.32 -11.22 -6.71
N VAL A 299 -2.29 -11.09 -5.88
CA VAL A 299 -0.90 -11.03 -6.33
C VAL A 299 -0.46 -12.36 -6.95
N TRP A 300 0.58 -12.29 -7.78
CA TRP A 300 1.18 -13.46 -8.43
C TRP A 300 2.01 -14.28 -7.46
N VAL A 301 2.86 -13.61 -6.68
CA VAL A 301 3.64 -14.16 -5.56
C VAL A 301 3.19 -13.52 -4.25
N GLY A 302 3.12 -14.29 -3.17
CA GLY A 302 2.86 -13.74 -1.85
C GLY A 302 4.09 -13.08 -1.22
N SER A 303 3.92 -12.44 -0.07
CA SER A 303 5.04 -11.97 0.77
C SER A 303 5.45 -13.03 1.78
N ILE A 304 4.50 -13.90 2.18
CA ILE A 304 4.71 -14.93 3.19
C ILE A 304 4.40 -16.28 2.53
N PRO A 305 5.39 -16.98 1.95
CA PRO A 305 5.17 -18.32 1.44
C PRO A 305 4.73 -19.23 2.59
N SER A 306 3.48 -19.67 2.57
CA SER A 306 2.98 -20.61 3.58
C SER A 306 3.53 -21.99 3.28
N THR A 307 4.29 -22.56 4.23
CA THR A 307 4.69 -23.99 4.20
C THR A 307 3.51 -24.92 4.52
N ALA A 308 2.45 -24.38 5.14
CA ALA A 308 1.24 -25.13 5.39
C ALA A 308 0.38 -25.18 4.12
N CYS A 309 0.46 -26.30 3.42
CA CYS A 309 -0.52 -26.68 2.41
C CYS A 309 -1.84 -26.98 3.15
N VAL A 310 -2.63 -25.96 3.47
CA VAL A 310 -3.96 -26.16 4.05
C VAL A 310 -4.83 -26.73 2.93
N SER A 311 -4.89 -28.05 2.84
CA SER A 311 -5.74 -28.79 1.93
C SER A 311 -7.18 -28.30 2.09
N ARG A 312 -7.65 -27.49 1.14
CA ARG A 312 -9.03 -26.99 1.14
C ARG A 312 -9.96 -28.11 0.69
N LYS A 313 -10.85 -28.54 1.57
CA LYS A 313 -12.10 -29.23 1.20
C LYS A 313 -13.19 -28.21 0.95
#